data_AF-A0A3C1G9I4-F1
#
_entry.id   AF-A0A3C1G9I4-F1
#
_cell.length_a   1.000
_cell.length_b   1.000
_cell.length_c   1.000
_cell.angle_alpha   90.00
_cell.angle_beta   90.00
_cell.angle_gamma   90.00
#
_symmetry.space_group_name_H-M   'P 1'
#
loop_
_entity.id
_entity.type
_entity.pdbx_description
1 polymer ?
#
loop_
_entity_poly.entity_id
_entity_poly.type
_entity_poly.pdbx_seq_one_letter_code
_entity_poly.pdbx_strand_id
1 'polypeptide(L)' 'CIGLTPPERARVVRIRNTLLLGELEVSEALLPELGARPDLTRLGDPAPLAFDAAGRLVPLA' A
#
# COMPACT_ATOMS: atom_id res chain seq x y z
N CYS A 1 0.69 -17.40 6.27
CA CYS A 1 0.87 -16.49 7.43
C CYS A 1 1.94 -15.47 7.11
N ILE A 2 1.69 -14.17 7.33
CA ILE A 2 2.72 -13.13 7.20
C ILE A 2 3.77 -13.18 8.33
N GLY A 3 3.53 -13.93 9.42
CA GLY A 3 4.42 -13.95 10.60
C GLY A 3 5.83 -14.53 10.41
N LEU A 4 6.11 -15.17 9.27
CA LEU A 4 7.48 -15.60 8.90
C LEU A 4 8.15 -14.65 7.90
N THR A 5 7.41 -13.67 7.38
CA THR A 5 7.92 -12.65 6.45
C THR A 5 8.27 -11.40 7.27
N PRO A 6 9.51 -10.89 7.17
CA PRO A 6 9.85 -9.62 7.79
C PRO A 6 8.89 -8.52 7.31
N PRO A 7 8.46 -7.58 8.18
CA PRO A 7 7.51 -6.53 7.82
C PRO A 7 7.87 -5.76 6.54
N GLU A 8 9.16 -5.52 6.32
CA GLU A 8 9.71 -4.78 5.17
C GLU A 8 9.52 -5.55 3.84
N ARG A 9 9.33 -6.86 3.92
CA ARG A 9 9.06 -7.74 2.78
C ARG A 9 7.60 -8.12 2.64
N ALA A 10 6.73 -7.63 3.52
CA ALA A 10 5.30 -7.89 3.43
C ALA A 10 4.74 -7.26 2.15
N ARG A 11 4.05 -8.07 1.35
CA ARG A 11 3.33 -7.63 0.15
C ARG A 11 1.92 -7.21 0.59
N VAL A 12 1.68 -5.90 0.65
CA VAL A 12 0.45 -5.30 1.17
C VAL A 12 -0.13 -4.35 0.13
N VAL A 13 -1.45 -4.39 -0.04
CA VAL A 13 -2.21 -3.43 -0.84
C VAL A 13 -3.29 -2.85 0.06
N ARG A 14 -3.40 -1.53 0.09
CA ARG A 14 -4.42 -0.79 0.84
C ARG A 14 -5.34 -0.08 -0.14
N ILE A 15 -6.64 -0.38 -0.03
CA ILE A 15 -7.70 0.24 -0.83
C ILE A 15 -8.65 1.00 0.10
N ARG A 16 -9.22 2.11 -0.37
CA ARG A 16 -10.20 2.88 0.41
C ARG A 16 -11.46 2.06 0.67
N ASN A 17 -11.97 1.41 -0.37
CA ASN A 17 -13.12 0.51 -0.33
C ASN A 17 -13.15 -0.37 -1.58
N THR A 18 -14.00 -1.39 -1.58
CA THR A 18 -14.13 -2.35 -2.69
C THR A 18 -15.00 -1.85 -3.84
N LEU A 19 -15.72 -0.74 -3.66
CA LEU A 19 -16.61 -0.17 -4.67
C LEU A 19 -15.87 0.72 -5.67
N LEU A 20 -14.80 1.38 -5.25
CA LEU A 20 -13.99 2.29 -6.05
C LEU A 20 -12.51 1.91 -5.98
N LEU A 21 -12.00 1.29 -7.04
CA LEU A 21 -10.60 0.91 -7.21
C LEU A 21 -9.89 1.85 -8.22
N GLY A 22 -9.97 3.16 -7.98
CA GLY A 22 -9.26 4.16 -8.79
C GLY A 22 -7.86 4.46 -8.24
N GLU A 23 -7.70 4.40 -6.92
CA GLU A 23 -6.46 4.71 -6.21
C GLU A 23 -6.21 3.66 -5.13
N LEU A 24 -4.94 3.29 -4.99
CA LEU A 24 -4.48 2.32 -4.02
C LEU A 24 -3.06 2.67 -3.56
N GLU A 25 -2.75 2.28 -2.33
CA GLU A 25 -1.39 2.27 -1.83
C GLU A 25 -0.87 0.84 -1.82
N VAL A 26 0.43 0.70 -2.06
CA VAL A 26 1.11 -0.60 -2.16
C VAL A 26 2.40 -0.54 -1.35
N SER A 27 2.77 -1.65 -0.73
CA SER A 27 4.07 -1.72 -0.06
C SER A 27 5.21 -1.65 -1.09
N GLU A 28 6.36 -1.15 -0.66
CA GLU A 28 7.56 -1.06 -1.50
C GLU A 28 7.97 -2.42 -2.08
N ALA A 29 7.75 -3.49 -1.33
CA ALA A 29 8.00 -4.86 -1.77
C ALA A 29 7.21 -5.27 -3.03
N LEU A 30 6.11 -4.56 -3.35
CA LEU A 30 5.29 -4.81 -4.54
C LEU A 30 5.73 -3.97 -5.76
N LEU A 31 6.50 -2.88 -5.58
CA LEU A 31 6.86 -1.95 -6.65
C LEU A 31 7.53 -2.62 -7.87
N PRO A 32 8.45 -3.60 -7.73
CA PRO A 32 9.06 -4.26 -8.88
C PRO A 32 8.03 -4.95 -9.79
N GLU A 33 6.92 -5.43 -9.24
CA GLU A 33 5.87 -6.11 -10.00
C GLU A 33 4.95 -5.12 -10.74
N LEU A 34 4.80 -3.90 -10.20
CA LEU A 34 3.92 -2.88 -10.77
C LEU A 34 4.56 -2.09 -11.91
N GLY A 35 5.89 -2.03 -11.99
CA GLY A 35 6.58 -1.34 -13.08
C GLY A 35 6.23 -1.86 -14.48
N ALA A 36 5.73 -3.09 -14.58
CA ALA A 36 5.31 -3.72 -15.83
C ALA A 36 3.81 -3.49 -16.17
N ARG A 37 3.05 -2.80 -15.31
CA ARG A 37 1.60 -2.59 -15.48
C ARG A 37 1.32 -1.26 -16.19
N PRO A 38 0.92 -1.26 -17.48
CA PRO A 38 0.68 -0.04 -18.24
C PRO A 38 -0.61 0.70 -17.82
N ASP A 39 -1.48 0.02 -17.06
CA ASP A 39 -2.74 0.55 -16.55
C ASP A 39 -2.58 1.31 -15.21
N LEU A 40 -1.37 1.34 -14.64
CA LEU A 40 -1.09 2.03 -13.40
C LEU A 40 -0.28 3.30 -13.63
N THR A 41 -0.62 4.34 -12.89
CA THR A 41 0.15 5.58 -12.84
C THR A 41 0.57 5.83 -11.39
N ARG A 42 1.87 6.09 -11.18
CA ARG A 42 2.40 6.39 -9.84
C ARG A 42 2.00 7.81 -9.45
N LEU A 43 1.21 7.93 -8.38
CA LEU A 43 0.71 9.22 -7.89
C LEU A 43 1.61 9.87 -6.84
N GLY A 44 2.52 9.11 -6.22
CA GLY A 44 3.43 9.62 -5.19
C GLY A 44 4.61 8.70 -4.89
N ASP A 45 5.52 9.17 -4.05
CA ASP A 45 6.65 8.40 -3.53
C ASP A 45 6.26 7.57 -2.29
N PRO A 46 7.01 6.50 -1.97
CA PRO A 46 6.83 5.76 -0.73
C PRO A 46 6.90 6.67 0.49
N ALA A 47 6.00 6.45 1.43
CA ALA A 47 5.95 7.15 2.70
C ALA A 47 5.65 6.15 3.83
N PRO A 48 6.07 6.45 5.07
CA PRO A 48 5.69 5.65 6.23
C PRO A 48 4.17 5.56 6.37
N LEU A 49 3.67 4.38 6.75
CA LEU A 49 2.25 4.20 7.03
C LEU A 49 1.87 4.96 8.30
N ALA A 50 1.00 5.96 8.16
CA ALA A 50 0.65 6.87 9.24
C ALA A 50 -0.43 6.29 10.16
N PHE A 51 -0.23 6.50 11.46
CA PHE A 51 -1.17 6.15 12.53
C PHE A 51 -1.52 7.40 13.33
N ASP A 52 -2.76 7.49 13.80
CA ASP A 52 -3.21 8.52 14.73
C ASP A 52 -2.64 8.30 16.15
N ALA A 53 -2.88 9.25 17.05
CA ALA A 53 -2.40 9.18 18.44
C ALA A 53 -2.97 7.98 19.23
N ALA A 54 -4.06 7.37 18.75
CA ALA A 54 -4.65 6.17 19.34
C ALA A 54 -4.15 4.87 18.69
N GLY A 55 -3.17 4.96 17.78
CA GLY A 55 -2.60 3.82 17.08
C GLY A 55 -3.50 3.26 15.97
N ARG A 56 -4.45 4.04 15.46
CA ARG A 56 -5.30 3.65 14.33
C ARG A 56 -4.70 4.12 13.02
N LEU A 57 -4.84 3.33 11.97
CA LEU A 57 -4.47 3.75 10.63
C LEU A 57 -5.24 5.01 10.24
N VAL A 58 -4.53 6.02 9.74
CA VAL A 58 -5.20 7.17 9.16
C VAL A 58 -5.95 6.74 7.90
N PRO A 59 -7.17 7.28 7.65
CA PRO A 59 -7.90 6.99 6.42
C PRO A 59 -7.04 7.26 5.19
N LEU A 60 -7.16 6.39 4.19
CA LEU A 60 -6.64 6.67 2.87
C LEU A 60 -7.43 7.88 2.33
N ALA A 61 -6.71 8.98 2.05
CA ALA A 61 -7.28 10.21 1.51
C ALA A 61 -8.06 9.95 0.22
#